data_AF-A0A7S2F1K4-F1
#
_entry.id   AF-A0A7S2F1K4-F1
#
_cell.length_a   1.000
_cell.length_b   1.000
_cell.length_c   1.000
_cell.angle_alpha   90.00
_cell.angle_beta   90.00
_cell.angle_gamma   90.00
#
_symmetry.space_group_name_H-M   'P 1'
#
loop_
_entity.id
_entity.type
_entity.pdbx_description
1 polymer ?
#
loop_
_entity_poly.entity_id
_entity_poly.type
_entity_poly.pdbx_seq_one_letter_code
_entity_poly.pdbx_strand_id
1 'polypeptide(L)'
;ICAKWTSIPVEGIRATNREKANGLKNELLTRMVGQDPAVFALCTAIKRAVVGVRDPKRPVASFMLCGPTGVGKTELARSLAACYFGGKGAEKEETEEEEQQQQQDG
;
A
#
# COMPACT_ATOMS: atom_id res chain seq x y z
N ILE A 1 -17.41 4.76 12.89
CA ILE A 1 -17.51 6.21 13.16
C ILE A 1 -16.33 7.03 12.59
N CYS A 2 -15.35 6.46 11.87
CA CYS A 2 -14.23 7.26 11.31
C CYS A 2 -14.55 8.13 10.08
N ALA A 3 -15.64 7.87 9.34
CA ALA A 3 -15.99 8.67 8.15
C ALA A 3 -16.60 10.05 8.46
N LYS A 4 -17.00 10.30 9.72
CA LYS A 4 -17.71 11.54 10.10
C LYS A 4 -16.76 12.70 10.44
N TRP A 5 -15.45 12.44 10.51
CA TRP A 5 -14.43 13.43 10.88
C TRP A 5 -13.46 13.78 9.76
N THR A 6 -13.36 12.95 8.72
CA THR A 6 -12.67 13.32 7.49
C THR A 6 -13.73 13.85 6.54
N SER A 7 -13.63 15.13 6.14
CA SER A 7 -14.56 15.78 5.20
C SER A 7 -14.45 15.21 3.76
N ILE A 8 -14.04 13.95 3.61
CA ILE A 8 -13.70 13.33 2.33
C ILE A 8 -14.83 12.38 1.93
N PRO A 9 -15.58 12.68 0.86
CA PRO A 9 -16.68 11.83 0.39
C PRO A 9 -16.14 10.44 0.01
N VAL A 10 -16.58 9.43 0.76
CA VAL A 10 -16.12 8.03 0.66
C VAL A 10 -16.38 7.44 -0.74
N GLU A 11 -17.51 7.76 -1.36
CA GLU A 11 -17.86 7.33 -2.72
C GLU A 11 -16.88 7.89 -3.77
N GLY A 12 -16.47 9.16 -3.61
CA GLY A 12 -15.49 9.80 -4.50
C GLY A 12 -14.11 9.15 -4.39
N ILE A 13 -13.68 8.79 -3.17
CA ILE A 13 -12.40 8.09 -2.95
C ILE A 13 -12.41 6.71 -3.62
N ARG A 14 -13.52 5.97 -3.54
CA ARG A 14 -13.64 4.63 -4.14
C ARG A 14 -13.59 4.66 -5.66
N ALA A 15 -14.25 5.64 -6.28
CA ALA A 15 -14.21 5.85 -7.73
C ALA A 15 -12.78 6.18 -8.19
N THR A 16 -12.12 7.15 -7.54
CA THR A 16 -10.73 7.54 -7.84
C THR A 16 -9.75 6.37 -7.66
N ASN A 17 -9.88 5.59 -6.58
CA ASN A 17 -9.02 4.44 -6.34
C ASN A 17 -9.20 3.35 -7.40
N ARG A 18 -10.41 3.20 -7.95
CA ARG A 18 -10.70 2.25 -9.03
C ARG A 18 -10.02 2.65 -10.34
N GLU A 19 -10.08 3.93 -10.70
CA GLU A 19 -9.40 4.45 -11.87
C GLU A 19 -7.88 4.27 -11.76
N LYS A 20 -7.30 4.65 -10.61
CA LYS A 20 -5.87 4.44 -10.34
C LYS A 20 -5.46 2.96 -10.42
N ALA A 21 -6.26 2.04 -9.87
CA ALA A 21 -5.98 0.61 -9.91
C ALA A 21 -5.99 0.02 -11.33
N ASN A 22 -6.75 0.61 -12.25
CA ASN A 22 -6.80 0.14 -13.65
C ASN A 22 -5.48 0.43 -14.38
N GLY A 23 -4.89 1.61 -14.19
CA GLY A 23 -3.61 2.01 -14.81
C GLY A 23 -2.36 1.52 -14.09
N LEU A 24 -2.47 1.16 -12.81
CA LEU A 24 -1.34 0.89 -11.91
C LEU A 24 -0.30 -0.11 -12.46
N LYS A 25 -0.74 -1.20 -13.12
CA LYS A 25 0.19 -2.21 -13.65
C LYS A 25 1.12 -1.63 -14.70
N ASN A 26 0.57 -0.85 -15.63
CA ASN A 26 1.35 -0.30 -16.74
C ASN A 26 2.35 0.73 -16.23
N GLU A 27 1.94 1.58 -15.27
CA GLU A 27 2.85 2.55 -14.65
C GLU A 27 3.97 1.91 -13.83
N LEU A 28 3.70 0.78 -13.16
CA LEU A 28 4.74 0.07 -12.42
C LEU A 28 5.72 -0.64 -13.36
N LEU A 29 5.23 -1.26 -14.45
CA LEU A 29 6.09 -1.93 -15.42
C LEU A 29 6.98 -0.96 -16.21
N THR A 30 6.59 0.31 -16.40
CA THR A 30 7.48 1.30 -17.03
C THR A 30 8.61 1.76 -16.10
N ARG A 31 8.43 1.64 -14.79
CA ARG A 31 9.44 2.02 -13.78
C ARG A 31 10.29 0.85 -13.28
N MET A 32 9.75 -0.36 -13.34
CA MET A 32 10.36 -1.58 -12.83
C MET A 32 10.79 -2.50 -13.98
N VAL A 33 12.10 -2.72 -14.10
CA VAL A 33 12.65 -3.69 -15.05
C VAL A 33 12.92 -5.01 -14.33
N GLY A 34 12.37 -6.11 -14.85
CA GLY A 34 12.66 -7.48 -14.35
C GLY A 34 11.97 -7.88 -13.05
N GLN A 35 10.89 -7.18 -12.66
CA GLN A 35 10.09 -7.47 -11.45
C GLN A 35 8.61 -7.76 -11.78
N ASP A 36 8.31 -8.21 -13.01
CA ASP A 36 6.95 -8.48 -13.49
C ASP A 36 6.10 -9.35 -12.55
N PRO A 37 6.62 -10.44 -11.94
CA PRO A 37 5.83 -11.26 -11.02
C PRO A 37 5.42 -10.50 -9.75
N ALA A 38 6.34 -9.71 -9.20
CA ALA A 38 6.08 -8.90 -8.01
C ALA A 38 5.06 -7.80 -8.29
N VAL A 39 5.21 -7.10 -9.42
CA VAL A 39 4.25 -6.08 -9.90
C VAL A 39 2.87 -6.71 -10.10
N PHE A 40 2.79 -7.88 -10.74
CA PHE A 40 1.52 -8.56 -10.97
C PHE A 40 0.81 -8.95 -9.66
N ALA A 41 1.54 -9.50 -8.68
CA ALA A 41 0.99 -9.87 -7.38
C ALA A 41 0.44 -8.65 -6.64
N LEU A 42 1.20 -7.55 -6.62
CA LEU A 42 0.81 -6.27 -6.05
C LEU A 42 -0.47 -5.71 -6.68
N CYS A 43 -0.50 -5.59 -8.01
CA CYS A 43 -1.67 -5.08 -8.72
C CYS A 43 -2.91 -5.96 -8.50
N THR A 44 -2.74 -7.28 -8.42
CA THR A 44 -3.85 -8.20 -8.17
C THR A 44 -4.46 -8.01 -6.79
N ALA A 45 -3.63 -7.89 -5.76
CA ALA A 45 -4.09 -7.64 -4.39
C ALA A 45 -4.83 -6.30 -4.26
N ILE A 46 -4.30 -5.24 -4.87
CA ILE A 46 -4.92 -3.91 -4.87
C ILE A 46 -6.27 -3.92 -5.60
N LYS A 47 -6.34 -4.54 -6.78
CA LYS A 47 -7.61 -4.68 -7.53
C LYS A 47 -8.68 -5.42 -6.72
N ARG A 48 -8.30 -6.50 -6.00
CA ARG A 48 -9.20 -7.22 -5.09
C ARG A 48 -9.74 -6.32 -3.98
N ALA A 49 -8.87 -5.48 -3.42
CA ALA A 49 -9.29 -4.55 -2.36
C ALA A 49 -10.26 -3.46 -2.86
N VAL A 50 -10.08 -2.98 -4.10
CA VAL A 50 -10.96 -1.97 -4.72
C VAL A 50 -12.36 -2.51 -5.01
N VAL A 51 -12.49 -3.77 -5.41
CA VAL A 51 -13.81 -4.38 -5.70
C VAL A 51 -14.62 -4.73 -4.44
N GLY A 52 -14.08 -4.46 -3.24
CA GLY A 52 -14.80 -4.61 -1.98
C GLY A 52 -14.80 -6.02 -1.40
N VAL A 53 -14.00 -6.93 -1.94
CA VAL A 53 -13.83 -8.28 -1.39
C VAL A 53 -12.77 -8.23 -0.28
N ARG A 54 -13.10 -7.59 0.85
CA ARG A 54 -12.21 -7.58 2.02
C ARG A 54 -12.96 -7.27 3.31
N ASP A 55 -12.48 -7.87 4.39
CA ASP A 55 -12.80 -7.46 5.76
C ASP A 55 -12.34 -6.00 6.01
N PRO A 56 -13.26 -5.09 6.41
CA PRO A 56 -12.92 -3.71 6.77
C PRO A 56 -11.89 -3.59 7.91
N LYS A 57 -11.78 -4.61 8.77
CA LYS A 57 -10.81 -4.65 9.89
C LYS A 57 -9.39 -5.02 9.45
N ARG A 58 -9.19 -5.38 8.19
CA ARG A 58 -7.87 -5.79 7.65
C ARG A 58 -7.29 -4.74 6.70
N PRO A 59 -5.95 -4.62 6.64
CA PRO A 59 -5.29 -3.74 5.68
C PRO A 59 -5.63 -4.11 4.24
N VAL A 60 -5.54 -3.12 3.34
CA VAL A 60 -5.80 -3.26 1.89
C VAL A 60 -4.99 -4.39 1.28
N ALA A 61 -3.72 -4.43 1.62
CA ALA A 61 -2.81 -5.52 1.35
C ALA A 61 -1.63 -5.40 2.32
N SER A 62 -1.01 -6.54 2.63
CA SER A 62 0.26 -6.59 3.34
C SER A 62 1.25 -7.34 2.44
N PHE A 63 2.44 -6.78 2.26
CA PHE A 63 3.46 -7.33 1.38
C PHE A 63 4.78 -7.41 2.13
N MET A 64 5.50 -8.52 1.93
CA MET A 64 6.88 -8.68 2.37
C MET A 64 7.77 -8.77 1.13
N LEU A 65 8.64 -7.78 0.95
CA LEU A 65 9.61 -7.77 -0.13
C LEU A 65 10.95 -8.31 0.40
N CYS A 66 11.30 -9.55 0.05
CA CYS A 66 12.51 -10.22 0.55
C CYS A 66 13.47 -10.63 -0.59
N GLY A 67 14.79 -10.61 -0.34
CA GLY A 67 15.87 -10.99 -1.29
C GLY A 67 17.10 -10.06 -1.26
N PRO A 68 18.02 -10.16 -2.24
CA PRO A 68 19.29 -9.42 -2.24
C PRO A 68 19.10 -7.91 -2.28
N THR A 69 20.05 -7.15 -1.75
CA THR A 69 20.08 -5.68 -1.88
C THR A 69 20.30 -5.28 -3.34
N GLY A 70 19.81 -4.10 -3.73
CA GLY A 70 20.01 -3.56 -5.09
C GLY A 70 19.03 -4.07 -6.17
N VAL A 71 18.16 -5.04 -5.88
CA VAL A 71 17.20 -5.59 -6.88
C VAL A 71 15.92 -4.77 -7.06
N GLY A 72 15.79 -3.64 -6.34
CA GLY A 72 14.65 -2.72 -6.50
C GLY A 72 13.47 -2.92 -5.54
N LYS A 73 13.64 -3.57 -4.37
CA LYS A 73 12.56 -3.76 -3.38
C LYS A 73 12.00 -2.44 -2.85
N THR A 74 12.89 -1.59 -2.36
CA THR A 74 12.55 -0.25 -1.87
C THR A 74 11.96 0.59 -2.98
N GLU A 75 12.50 0.48 -4.20
CA GLU A 75 12.01 1.23 -5.35
C GLU A 75 10.63 0.76 -5.81
N LEU A 76 10.30 -0.53 -5.66
CA LEU A 76 8.97 -1.07 -5.92
C LEU A 76 7.95 -0.52 -4.91
N ALA A 77 8.29 -0.48 -3.63
CA ALA A 77 7.45 0.12 -2.59
C ALA A 77 7.22 1.62 -2.83
N ARG A 78 8.29 2.36 -3.15
CA ARG A 78 8.23 3.79 -3.48
C ARG A 78 7.42 4.09 -4.74
N SER A 79 7.63 3.31 -5.79
CA SER A 79 6.87 3.45 -7.06
C SER A 79 5.39 3.17 -6.84
N LEU A 80 5.06 2.14 -6.06
CA LEU A 80 3.68 1.87 -5.68
C LEU A 80 3.05 3.05 -4.92
N ALA A 81 3.77 3.57 -3.93
CA ALA A 81 3.33 4.72 -3.15
C ALA A 81 3.04 5.94 -4.03
N ALA A 82 3.96 6.24 -4.95
CA ALA A 82 3.83 7.34 -5.88
C ALA A 82 2.65 7.18 -6.85
N CYS A 83 2.50 6.00 -7.47
CA CYS A 83 1.47 5.74 -8.47
C CYS A 83 0.06 5.62 -7.86
N TYR A 84 -0.09 4.99 -6.69
CA TYR A 84 -1.40 4.69 -6.13
C TYR A 84 -1.89 5.73 -5.12
N PHE A 85 -1.03 6.15 -4.17
CA PHE A 85 -1.44 7.06 -3.10
C PHE A 85 -1.23 8.55 -3.44
N GLY A 86 -0.39 8.86 -4.42
CA GLY A 86 -0.26 10.23 -4.93
C GLY A 86 0.42 11.17 -3.94
N GLY A 87 1.62 10.83 -3.47
CA GLY A 87 2.44 11.73 -2.66
C GLY A 87 3.78 11.12 -2.25
N LYS A 88 4.86 11.89 -2.42
CA LYS A 88 6.15 11.64 -1.75
C LYS A 88 5.92 11.73 -0.25
N GLY A 89 5.61 10.63 0.43
CA GLY A 89 5.26 10.63 1.85
C GLY A 89 4.26 9.56 2.31
N ALA A 90 3.82 8.65 1.43
CA ALA A 90 3.03 7.48 1.87
C ALA A 90 3.90 6.37 2.52
N GLU A 91 5.23 6.55 2.56
CA GLU A 91 6.13 5.80 3.43
C GLU A 91 5.95 6.32 4.87
N LYS A 92 4.89 5.87 5.55
CA LYS A 92 4.91 5.88 7.02
C LYS A 92 5.70 4.66 7.44
N GLU A 93 7.01 4.81 7.61
CA GLU A 93 7.79 3.83 8.35
C GLU A 93 7.29 3.88 9.81
N GLU A 94 6.46 2.91 10.19
CA GLU A 94 6.24 2.60 11.60
C GLU A 94 7.46 1.79 12.03
N THR A 95 8.48 2.47 12.55
CA THR A 95 9.59 1.83 13.24
C THR A 95 9.05 1.21 14.53
N GLU A 96 9.03 -0.11 14.61
CA GLU A 96 8.78 -0.85 15.85
C GLU A 96 9.95 -0.56 16.81
N GLU A 97 9.83 0.48 17.65
CA GLU A 97 10.65 0.61 18.87
C GLU A 97 9.80 0.19 20.09
N GLU A 98 10.39 -0.70 20.89
CA GLU A 98 9.74 -1.70 21.73
C GLU A 98 9.02 -1.16 22.98
N GLU A 99 7.83 -1.71 23.26
CA GLU A 99 7.17 -1.65 24.56
C GLU A 99 7.92 -2.54 25.58
N GLN A 100 8.79 -1.94 26.41
CA GLN A 100 9.33 -2.61 27.61
C GLN A 100 9.42 -1.65 28.81
N GLN A 101 8.31 -1.08 29.28
CA GLN A 101 8.31 -0.45 30.62
C GLN A 101 6.91 -0.36 31.24
N GLN A 102 6.26 -1.50 31.46
CA GLN A 102 5.09 -1.58 32.34
C GLN A 102 5.04 -2.93 33.06
N GLN A 103 6.12 -3.21 33.77
CA GLN A 103 6.18 -4.32 34.72
C GLN A 103 7.09 -3.97 35.91
N GLN A 104 7.01 -2.72 36.38
CA GLN A 104 7.57 -2.29 37.66
C GLN A 104 6.62 -1.24 38.22
N ASP A 105 5.58 -1.69 38.90
CA ASP A 105 4.96 -1.04 40.06
C ASP A 105 4.02 -2.09 40.66
N GLY A 106 4.60 -2.86 41.59
CA GLY A 106 3.85 -3.66 42.56
C GLY A 106 3.49 -2.82 43.79
#